data_AF-A0A929K7W0-F1
#
_entry.id   AF-A0A929K7W0-F1
#
_cell.length_a   1.000
_cell.length_b   1.000
_cell.length_c   1.000
_cell.angle_alpha   90.00
_cell.angle_beta   90.00
_cell.angle_gamma   90.00
#
_symmetry.space_group_name_H-M   'P 1'
#
loop_
_entity.id
_entity.type
_entity.pdbx_description
1 polymer ?
#
loop_
_entity_poly.entity_id
_entity_poly.type
_entity_poly.pdbx_seq_one_letter_code
_entity_poly.pdbx_strand_id
1 'polypeptide(L)'
;GIVPEDKGITGFVVIAESHLSIHTFVERSYAFVDLFSCKPFNTDMARDLIIRAFISKKPKVYMIERGAGFLRNLRLAQAAP
;
A
#
# COMPACT_ATOMS: atom_id res chain seq x y z
N GLY A 1 -7.60 5.98 16.68
CA GLY A 1 -8.99 5.83 16.22
C GLY A 1 -9.93 6.58 17.15
N ILE A 2 -11.20 6.18 17.16
CA ILE A 2 -12.27 6.85 17.93
C ILE A 2 -12.37 6.26 19.35
N VAL A 3 -11.94 5.01 19.52
CA VAL A 3 -11.90 4.32 20.82
C VAL A 3 -10.47 4.01 21.28
N PRO A 4 -10.22 3.82 22.59
CA PRO A 4 -8.88 3.57 23.12
C PRO A 4 -8.16 2.34 22.53
N GLU A 5 -8.91 1.32 22.11
CA GLU A 5 -8.38 0.08 21.50
C GLU A 5 -7.83 0.35 20.09
N ASP A 6 -8.15 1.50 19.50
CA ASP A 6 -7.64 1.91 18.19
C ASP A 6 -6.31 2.68 18.27
N LYS A 7 -5.61 2.58 19.41
CA LYS A 7 -4.28 3.16 19.58
C LYS A 7 -3.25 2.37 18.77
N GLY A 8 -2.33 3.13 18.18
CA GLY A 8 -1.18 2.58 17.48
C GLY A 8 -0.43 3.67 16.74
N ILE A 9 0.37 3.25 15.77
CA ILE A 9 1.32 4.10 15.05
C ILE A 9 0.91 4.15 13.59
N THR A 10 0.90 5.36 13.03
CA THR A 10 0.76 5.58 11.60
C THR A 10 2.08 6.08 11.03
N GLY A 11 2.50 5.52 9.91
CA GLY A 11 3.70 5.93 9.18
C GLY A 11 3.40 6.05 7.69
N PHE A 12 4.04 7.02 7.04
CA PHE A 12 3.92 7.24 5.61
C PHE A 12 5.27 7.56 5.01
N VAL A 13 5.57 6.94 3.87
CA VAL A 13 6.71 7.28 3.03
C VAL A 13 6.17 7.64 1.66
N VAL A 14 6.27 8.91 1.31
CA VAL A 14 5.90 9.39 -0.02
C VAL A 14 7.06 9.12 -0.97
N ILE A 15 6.76 8.48 -2.09
CA ILE A 15 7.70 8.22 -3.20
C ILE A 15 7.14 8.81 -4.49
N ALA A 16 7.87 8.74 -5.60
CA ALA A 16 7.48 9.38 -6.87
C ALA A 16 6.06 8.98 -7.32
N GLU A 17 5.11 9.94 -7.25
CA GLU A 17 3.66 9.77 -7.53
C GLU A 17 2.99 8.62 -6.73
N SER A 18 3.71 8.19 -5.69
CA SER A 18 3.62 6.97 -4.90
C SER A 18 3.09 7.09 -3.48
N HIS A 19 3.02 5.97 -2.75
CA HIS A 19 3.32 5.96 -1.31
C HIS A 19 3.42 4.55 -0.72
N LEU A 20 4.12 4.44 0.40
CA LEU A 20 4.02 3.31 1.32
C LEU A 20 3.36 3.80 2.61
N SER A 21 2.35 3.10 3.10
CA SER A 21 1.63 3.44 4.33
C SER A 21 1.69 2.30 5.34
N ILE A 22 1.60 2.64 6.60
CA ILE A 22 1.26 1.68 7.66
C ILE A 22 0.37 2.33 8.70
N HIS A 23 -0.61 1.57 9.17
CA HIS A 23 -1.43 1.88 10.34
C HIS A 23 -1.46 0.66 11.26
N THR A 24 -0.98 0.79 12.49
CA THR A 24 -1.03 -0.29 13.49
C THR A 24 -2.13 -0.05 14.51
N PHE A 25 -2.66 -1.14 15.06
CA PHE A 25 -3.68 -1.18 16.11
C PHE A 25 -3.20 -2.19 17.14
N VAL A 26 -2.42 -1.73 18.12
CA VAL A 26 -1.61 -2.61 18.99
C VAL A 26 -2.51 -3.53 19.81
N GLU A 27 -3.52 -2.97 20.47
CA GLU A 27 -4.48 -3.72 21.29
C GLU A 27 -5.30 -4.73 20.49
N ARG A 28 -5.49 -4.47 19.19
CA ARG A 28 -6.22 -5.38 18.27
C ARG A 28 -5.31 -6.40 17.59
N SER A 29 -4.00 -6.32 17.81
CA SER A 29 -3.00 -7.12 17.09
C SER A 29 -3.19 -7.08 15.57
N TYR A 30 -3.48 -5.88 15.04
CA TYR A 30 -3.80 -5.66 13.64
C TYR A 30 -2.93 -4.57 13.01
N ALA A 31 -2.64 -4.72 11.72
CA ALA A 31 -1.96 -3.70 10.94
C ALA A 31 -2.54 -3.66 9.52
N PHE A 32 -2.68 -2.45 8.99
CA PHE A 32 -2.90 -2.21 7.57
C PHE A 32 -1.63 -1.65 6.97
N VAL A 33 -1.24 -2.17 5.80
CA VAL A 33 -0.03 -1.76 5.10
C VAL A 33 -0.37 -1.61 3.63
N ASP A 34 -0.10 -0.45 3.05
CA ASP A 34 -0.21 -0.23 1.61
C ASP A 34 1.19 -0.08 0.99
N LEU A 35 1.42 -0.82 -0.10
CA LEU A 35 2.60 -0.66 -0.94
C LEU A 35 2.15 -0.22 -2.32
N PHE A 36 2.14 1.09 -2.55
CA PHE A 36 1.80 1.67 -3.84
C PHE A 36 3.06 2.22 -4.51
N SER A 37 3.33 1.74 -5.72
CA SER A 37 4.49 2.13 -6.52
C SER A 37 4.09 2.27 -7.98
N CYS A 38 4.52 3.36 -8.62
CA CYS A 38 4.43 3.53 -10.07
C CYS A 38 5.49 2.74 -10.84
N LYS A 39 6.49 2.17 -10.14
CA LYS A 39 7.50 1.27 -10.73
C LYS A 39 7.24 -0.18 -10.32
N PRO A 40 7.51 -1.17 -11.21
CA PRO A 40 7.48 -2.58 -10.84
C PRO A 40 8.43 -2.87 -9.66
N PHE A 41 8.00 -3.77 -8.79
CA PHE A 41 8.79 -4.27 -7.67
C PHE A 41 8.41 -5.73 -7.40
N ASN A 42 9.25 -6.44 -6.65
CA ASN A 42 8.96 -7.83 -6.26
C ASN A 42 7.89 -7.83 -5.15
N THR A 43 6.64 -8.06 -5.54
CA THR A 43 5.47 -8.06 -4.65
C THR A 43 5.51 -9.20 -3.63
N ASP A 44 5.98 -10.39 -4.03
CA ASP A 44 6.13 -11.55 -3.13
C ASP A 44 7.15 -11.28 -2.05
N MET A 45 8.32 -10.75 -2.41
CA MET A 45 9.36 -10.37 -1.45
C MET A 45 8.85 -9.32 -0.47
N ALA A 46 8.13 -8.31 -0.96
CA ALA A 46 7.59 -7.25 -0.11
C ALA A 46 6.50 -7.77 0.84
N ARG A 47 5.59 -8.62 0.33
CA ARG A 47 4.59 -9.34 1.15
C ARG A 47 5.27 -10.13 2.25
N ASP A 48 6.26 -10.97 1.91
CA ASP A 48 6.91 -11.88 2.85
C ASP A 48 7.76 -11.11 3.88
N LEU A 49 8.31 -9.96 3.51
CA LEU A 49 8.96 -9.05 4.45
C LEU A 49 7.98 -8.52 5.48
N ILE A 50 6.81 -8.02 5.05
CA ILE A 50 5.79 -7.47 5.95
C ILE A 50 5.22 -8.55 6.87
N ILE A 51 4.86 -9.72 6.32
CA ILE A 51 4.32 -10.83 7.10
C ILE A 51 5.30 -11.25 8.20
N ARG A 52 6.60 -11.35 7.88
CA ARG A 52 7.64 -11.69 8.87
C ARG A 52 7.84 -10.58 9.89
N ALA A 53 7.88 -9.32 9.47
CA ALA A 53 8.09 -8.17 10.35
C ALA A 53 6.98 -8.05 11.41
N PHE A 54 5.73 -8.31 11.04
CA PHE A 54 4.58 -8.26 11.96
C PHE A 54 4.19 -9.61 12.55
N ILE A 55 4.93 -10.68 12.23
CA ILE A 55 4.64 -12.06 12.66
C ILE A 55 3.16 -12.40 12.39
N SER A 56 2.65 -11.98 11.23
CA SER A 56 1.23 -12.07 10.91
C SER A 56 0.82 -13.53 10.69
N LYS A 57 -0.08 -14.03 11.54
CA LYS A 57 -0.57 -15.41 11.45
C LYS A 57 -1.70 -15.60 10.43
N LYS A 58 -2.38 -14.51 10.03
CA LYS A 58 -3.55 -14.54 9.15
C LYS A 58 -3.51 -13.37 8.15
N PRO A 59 -2.50 -13.33 7.26
CA PRO A 59 -2.38 -12.24 6.29
C PRO A 59 -3.52 -12.29 5.28
N LYS A 60 -4.07 -11.12 4.96
CA LYS A 60 -4.96 -10.90 3.80
C LYS A 60 -4.28 -9.91 2.88
N VAL A 61 -4.08 -10.31 1.63
CA VAL A 61 -3.31 -9.54 0.65
C VAL A 61 -4.18 -9.31 -0.57
N TYR A 62 -4.24 -8.06 -1.00
CA TYR A 62 -4.94 -7.65 -2.20
C TYR A 62 -3.96 -6.93 -3.11
N MET A 63 -4.01 -7.24 -4.40
CA MET A 63 -3.23 -6.56 -5.42
C MET A 63 -4.20 -5.86 -6.36
N ILE A 64 -3.97 -4.56 -6.57
CA ILE A 64 -4.82 -3.73 -7.41
C ILE A 64 -3.92 -2.95 -8.35
N GLU A 65 -4.08 -3.16 -9.64
CA GLU A 65 -3.48 -2.27 -10.64
C GLU A 65 -4.20 -0.93 -10.64
N ARG A 66 -3.43 0.15 -10.62
CA ARG A 66 -3.94 1.52 -10.56
C ARG A 66 -3.49 2.28 -11.80
N GLY A 67 -4.35 3.15 -12.31
CA GLY A 67 -4.02 3.97 -13.47
C GLY A 67 -4.21 3.28 -14.83
N ALA A 68 -4.96 2.17 -14.89
CA ALA A 68 -5.43 1.63 -16.16
C ALA A 68 -6.27 2.70 -16.88
N GLY A 69 -5.74 3.28 -17.95
CA GLY A 69 -6.35 4.42 -18.66
C GLY A 69 -5.88 5.81 -18.21
N PHE A 70 -4.93 5.92 -17.27
CA PHE A 70 -4.34 7.21 -16.94
C PHE A 70 -3.39 7.68 -18.05
N LEU A 71 -3.84 8.64 -18.83
CA LEU A 71 -3.09 9.23 -19.93
C LEU A 71 -2.01 10.17 -19.36
N ARG A 72 -0.84 9.61 -19.06
CA ARG A 72 0.30 10.37 -18.53
C ARG A 72 0.79 11.46 -19.49
N ASN A 73 0.45 11.35 -20.77
CA ASN A 73 0.73 12.34 -21.80
C ASN A 73 -0.56 12.76 -22.52
N LEU A 74 -1.01 13.99 -22.26
CA LEU A 74 -2.18 14.58 -22.89
C LEU A 74 -2.07 14.68 -24.42
N ARG A 75 -0.85 14.69 -24.99
CA ARG A 75 -0.67 14.66 -26.45
C ARG A 75 -1.02 13.30 -27.07
N LEU A 76 -0.84 12.21 -26.34
CA LEU A 76 -1.25 10.88 -26.78
C LEU A 76 -2.77 10.68 -26.60
N ALA A 77 -3.36 11.35 -25.60
CA ALA A 77 -4.81 11.35 -25.38
C ALA A 77 -5.59 11.99 -26.54
N GLN A 78 -5.03 13.04 -27.15
CA GLN A 78 -5.65 13.77 -28.27
C GLN A 78 -5.49 13.06 -29.63
N ALA A 79 -4.72 11.97 -29.69
CA ALA A 79 -4.44 11.19 -30.90
C ALA A 79 -5.09 9.79 -30.88
N ALA A 80 -5.81 9.43 -29.81
CA ALA A 80 -6.64 8.23 -29.79
C ALA A 80 -7.90 8.48 -30.65
N PRO A 81 -8.29 7.54 -31.53
CA PRO A 81 -9.44 7.68 -32.43
C PRO A 81 -10.77 7.78 -31.68
#